data_AF-A0AAZ3PUD0-F1
#
_entry.id   AF-A0AAZ3PUD0-F1
#
_cell.length_a   1.000
_cell.length_b   1.000
_cell.length_c   1.000
_cell.angle_alpha   90.00
_cell.angle_beta   90.00
_cell.angle_gamma   90.00
#
_symmetry.space_group_name_H-M   'P 1'
#
loop_
_entity.id
_entity.type
_entity.pdbx_description
1 polymer ?
#
loop_
_entity_poly.entity_id
_entity_poly.type
_entity_poly.pdbx_seq_one_letter_code
_entity_poly.pdbx_strand_id
1 'polypeptide(L)' 'TRVLAFKWTNRRWQPRWFVLDDGIISYYYDSQDDVCKGSKGSIKMSVCEIKGMICF' A
#
# COMPACT_ATOMS: atom_id res chain seq x y z
N THR A 1 -6.15 3.08 -8.75
CA THR A 1 -4.77 3.19 -9.31
C THR A 1 -3.83 2.22 -8.61
N ARG A 2 -2.93 1.54 -9.33
CA ARG A 2 -1.93 0.62 -8.74
C ARG A 2 -0.54 1.23 -8.79
N VAL A 3 0.21 1.16 -7.69
CA VAL A 3 1.58 1.70 -7.58
C VAL A 3 2.48 0.73 -6.83
N LEU A 4 3.74 0.65 -7.23
CA LEU A 4 4.78 -0.03 -6.47
C LEU A 4 5.39 0.96 -5.48
N ALA A 5 5.36 0.65 -4.18
CA ALA A 5 6.02 1.46 -3.16
C ALA A 5 6.73 0.58 -2.14
N PHE A 6 7.65 1.16 -1.38
CA PHE A 6 8.40 0.41 -0.36
C PHE A 6 7.70 0.54 1.01
N LYS A 7 7.53 -0.58 1.70
CA LYS A 7 7.03 -0.63 3.08
C LYS A 7 8.17 -1.00 4.03
N TRP A 8 8.36 -0.21 5.08
CA TRP A 8 9.29 -0.54 6.15
C TRP A 8 8.68 -1.64 7.02
N THR A 9 9.25 -2.84 6.96
CA THR A 9 8.83 -3.98 7.77
C THR A 9 10.07 -4.72 8.24
N ASN A 10 10.07 -5.24 9.47
CA ASN A 10 11.18 -6.04 10.01
C ASN A 10 12.57 -5.38 9.80
N ARG A 11 12.65 -4.05 9.97
CA ARG A 11 13.88 -3.24 9.77
C ARG A 11 14.44 -3.22 8.35
N ARG A 12 13.63 -3.50 7.33
CA ARG A 12 14.03 -3.43 5.92
C ARG A 12 12.93 -2.78 5.08
N TRP A 13 13.34 -2.01 4.07
CA TRP A 13 12.44 -1.57 3.00
C TRP A 13 12.19 -2.74 2.07
N GLN A 14 10.92 -3.09 1.88
CA GLN A 14 10.51 -4.11 0.93
C GLN A 14 9.52 -3.55 -0.09
N PRO A 15 9.69 -3.85 -1.38
CA PRO A 15 8.74 -3.44 -2.40
C PRO A 15 7.39 -4.13 -2.14
N ARG A 16 6.30 -3.39 -2.27
CA ARG A 16 4.93 -3.86 -2.09
C ARG A 16 4.00 -3.16 -3.07
N TRP A 17 3.02 -3.91 -3.57
CA TRP A 17 1.98 -3.36 -4.43
C TRP A 17 0.89 -2.70 -3.59
N PHE A 18 0.63 -1.45 -3.88
CA PHE A 18 -0.46 -0.68 -3.29
C PHE A 18 -1.52 -0.37 -4.34
N VAL A 19 -2.76 -0.52 -3.92
CA VAL A 19 -3.92 -0.13 -4.70
C VAL A 19 -4.64 0.95 -3.92
N LEU A 20 -4.77 2.11 -4.53
CA LEU A 20 -5.65 3.16 -4.05
C LEU A 20 -6.98 3.01 -4.79
N ASP A 21 -8.02 2.73 -4.02
CA ASP A 21 -9.40 2.54 -4.47
C ASP A 21 -10.35 3.22 -3.48
N ASP A 22 -11.21 4.10 -3.96
CA ASP A 22 -12.22 4.83 -3.17
C ASP A 22 -11.71 5.45 -1.84
N GLY A 23 -10.51 6.05 -1.87
CA GLY A 23 -9.89 6.65 -0.69
C GLY A 23 -9.39 5.63 0.35
N ILE A 24 -9.31 4.36 -0.01
CA ILE A 24 -8.71 3.28 0.77
C ILE A 24 -7.43 2.83 0.09
N ILE A 25 -6.32 2.85 0.84
CA ILE A 25 -5.07 2.22 0.41
C ILE A 25 -5.07 0.78 0.90
N SER A 26 -5.06 -0.16 -0.03
CA SER A 26 -4.91 -1.59 0.23
C SER A 26 -3.57 -2.09 -0.29
N TYR A 27 -2.92 -3.01 0.41
CA TYR A 27 -1.69 -3.64 -0.08
C TYR A 27 -1.84 -5.15 -0.31
N TYR A 28 -1.21 -5.62 -1.38
CA TYR A 28 -1.20 -7.02 -1.83
C TYR A 28 0.25 -7.57 -1.81
N TYR A 29 0.44 -8.87 -1.98
CA TYR A 29 1.78 -9.49 -2.04
C TYR A 29 2.59 -9.03 -3.27
N ASP A 30 3.86 -9.49 -3.36
CA ASP A 30 4.82 -9.18 -4.44
C ASP A 30 4.32 -9.49 -5.86
N SER A 31 3.26 -10.30 -6.00
CA SER A 31 2.70 -10.72 -7.29
C SER A 31 1.24 -10.31 -7.45
N GLN A 32 0.89 -9.96 -8.70
CA GLN A 32 -0.45 -9.65 -9.17
C GLN A 32 -1.44 -10.83 -9.05
N ASP A 33 -0.95 -12.06 -8.91
CA ASP A 33 -1.77 -13.29 -8.79
C ASP A 33 -2.40 -13.48 -7.40
N ASP A 34 -1.96 -12.73 -6.38
CA ASP A 34 -2.47 -12.87 -5.00
C ASP A 34 -3.69 -12.00 -4.67
N VAL A 35 -4.30 -11.36 -5.67
CA VAL A 35 -5.55 -10.59 -5.50
C VAL A 35 -6.67 -11.50 -4.96
N CYS A 36 -6.66 -12.79 -5.32
CA CYS A 36 -7.61 -13.79 -4.83
C CYS A 36 -7.38 -14.23 -3.38
N LYS A 37 -6.26 -13.86 -2.73
CA LYS A 37 -5.98 -14.20 -1.31
C LYS A 37 -6.48 -13.15 -0.32
N GLY A 38 -7.08 -12.07 -0.80
CA GLY A 38 -7.59 -10.98 0.04
C GLY A 38 -6.51 -9.98 0.45
N SER A 39 -6.93 -8.75 0.77
CA SER A 39 -6.03 -7.69 1.23
C SER A 39 -5.42 -8.02 2.59
N LYS A 40 -4.09 -7.93 2.73
CA LYS A 40 -3.42 -8.13 4.02
C LYS A 40 -3.62 -6.97 4.99
N GLY A 41 -4.17 -5.86 4.52
CA GLY A 41 -4.53 -4.70 5.31
C GLY A 41 -4.97 -3.56 4.41
N SER A 42 -5.88 -2.76 4.92
CA SER A 42 -6.39 -1.57 4.26
C SER A 42 -6.38 -0.40 5.24
N ILE A 43 -6.06 0.78 4.74
CA ILE A 43 -6.02 2.02 5.50
C ILE A 43 -6.91 3.01 4.77
N LYS A 44 -7.94 3.50 5.45
CA LYS A 44 -8.80 4.54 4.90
C LYS A 44 -8.09 5.89 5.06
N MET A 45 -7.85 6.57 3.95
CA MET A 45 -7.06 7.81 3.91
C MET A 45 -7.71 8.93 4.73
N SER A 46 -9.04 8.92 4.85
CA SER A 46 -9.78 9.89 5.66
C SER A 46 -9.56 9.77 7.17
N VAL A 47 -8.99 8.66 7.67
CA VAL A 47 -8.75 8.48 9.11
C VAL A 47 -7.27 8.52 9.48
N CYS A 48 -6.38 8.81 8.52
CA CYS A 48 -4.95 8.82 8.77
C CYS A 48 -4.28 10.10 8.24
N GLU A 49 -3.31 10.59 9.01
CA GLU A 49 -2.49 11.74 8.65
C GLU A 49 -1.26 11.27 7.85
N ILE A 50 -1.03 11.87 6.67
CA ILE A 50 0.17 11.61 5.88
C ILE A 50 1.26 12.57 6.35
N LYS A 51 2.32 12.03 6.94
CA LYS A 51 3.53 12.80 7.28
C LYS A 51 4.64 12.48 6.29
N GLY A 52 5.00 13.43 5.44
CA GLY A 52 6.06 13.28 4.45
C GLY A 52 6.09 14.41 3.42
N MET A 53 7.22 14.56 2.75
CA MET A 53 7.39 15.50 1.63
C MET A 53 6.93 14.82 0.34
N ILE A 54 5.87 15.34 -0.27
CA ILE A 54 5.45 14.96 -1.61
C ILE A 54 6.27 15.81 -2.57
N CYS A 55 7.24 15.20 -3.25
CA CYS A 55 7.95 15.86 -4.35
C CYS A 55 7.13 15.67 -5.63
N PHE A 56 6.64 16.77 -6.20
CA PHE A 56 5.97 16.79 -7.49
C PHE A 56 6.97 16.62 -8.63
#